data_AF-A0A9W4W4A1-F1
#
_entry.id   AF-A0A9W4W4A1-F1
#
_cell.length_a   1.000
_cell.length_b   1.000
_cell.length_c   1.000
_cell.angle_alpha   90.00
_cell.angle_beta   90.00
_cell.angle_gamma   90.00
#
_symmetry.space_group_name_H-M   'P 1'
#
loop_
_entity.id
_entity.type
_entity.pdbx_description
1 polymer ?
#
loop_
_entity_poly.entity_id
_entity_poly.type
_entity_poly.pdbx_seq_one_letter_code
_entity_poly.pdbx_strand_id
1 'polypeptide(L)'
;MMLLLDLALVAWLLALAVHVVAQPDDRNAIIAFLAFGLLLGLGWVRLAAPDVALTEIAIGGGATGILLLRAEAALRGRGKHEEATTPAGKLAVAAGCAAISAGLAFAVLTFASPAPTLAPAASEALGATGLGNPVTAVLLAYRALDTLLEKVVVLLALVGVWSLAPDGAWGGAPEVRSATVPEPLAWLARILPPFGVVIGVYMFWVGADAPGGTFQAGTVLAAMWLLVMMAGIHPPPDTARPLLLFALTGGPALFLAIAFLGFAFAAGFLAYPEGLAKPFIVAIEAALTLSVAAALAMLVAGPAGKAPAR
;
A
#
# COMPACT_ATOMS: atom_id res chain seq x y z
N MET A 1 -31.04 -7.06 -11.45
CA MET A 1 -30.27 -5.81 -11.23
C MET A 1 -28.81 -6.09 -10.87
N MET A 2 -28.52 -6.90 -9.84
CA MET A 2 -27.14 -7.17 -9.39
C MET A 2 -26.25 -7.89 -10.41
N LEU A 3 -26.75 -8.91 -11.11
CA LEU A 3 -25.96 -9.63 -12.13
C LEU A 3 -25.52 -8.73 -13.30
N LEU A 4 -26.37 -7.77 -13.71
CA LEU A 4 -26.02 -6.84 -14.78
C LEU A 4 -24.85 -5.93 -14.36
N LEU A 5 -24.88 -5.46 -13.12
CA LEU A 5 -23.78 -4.68 -12.55
C LEU A 5 -22.49 -5.51 -12.49
N ASP A 6 -22.56 -6.77 -12.03
CA ASP A 6 -21.39 -7.64 -11.93
C ASP A 6 -20.79 -7.96 -13.31
N LEU A 7 -21.64 -8.26 -14.31
CA LEU A 7 -21.21 -8.45 -15.69
C LEU A 7 -20.60 -7.19 -16.29
N ALA A 8 -21.21 -6.03 -16.06
CA ALA A 8 -20.68 -4.74 -16.52
C ALA A 8 -19.32 -4.43 -15.86
N LEU A 9 -19.18 -4.72 -14.57
CA LEU A 9 -17.95 -4.52 -13.83
C LEU A 9 -16.82 -5.40 -14.37
N VAL A 10 -17.08 -6.69 -14.58
CA VAL A 10 -16.12 -7.62 -15.19
C VAL A 10 -15.75 -7.16 -16.60
N ALA A 11 -16.74 -6.79 -17.43
CA ALA A 11 -16.50 -6.31 -18.78
C ALA A 11 -15.61 -5.05 -18.79
N TRP A 12 -15.85 -4.10 -17.88
CA TRP A 12 -15.04 -2.88 -17.77
C TRP A 12 -13.63 -3.17 -17.21
N LEU A 13 -13.48 -4.07 -16.25
CA LEU A 13 -12.16 -4.48 -15.76
C LEU A 13 -11.33 -5.12 -16.88
N LEU A 14 -11.93 -6.02 -17.67
CA LEU A 14 -11.27 -6.63 -18.82
C LEU A 14 -10.95 -5.59 -19.90
N ALA A 15 -11.88 -4.68 -20.20
CA ALA A 15 -11.65 -3.62 -21.18
C ALA A 15 -10.52 -2.68 -20.77
N LEU A 16 -10.46 -2.27 -19.50
CA LEU A 16 -9.37 -1.45 -18.95
C LEU A 16 -8.05 -2.20 -18.96
N ALA A 17 -8.02 -3.48 -18.58
CA ALA A 17 -6.80 -4.28 -18.63
C ALA A 17 -6.23 -4.38 -20.06
N VAL A 18 -7.10 -4.65 -21.05
CA VAL A 18 -6.71 -4.64 -22.46
C VAL A 18 -6.23 -3.25 -22.89
N HIS A 19 -6.93 -2.19 -22.47
CA HIS A 19 -6.55 -0.82 -22.78
C HIS A 19 -5.17 -0.46 -22.22
N VAL A 20 -4.87 -0.81 -20.96
CA VAL A 20 -3.57 -0.57 -20.31
C VAL A 20 -2.44 -1.22 -21.10
N VAL A 21 -2.61 -2.48 -21.53
CA VAL A 21 -1.58 -3.22 -22.27
C VAL A 21 -1.42 -2.71 -23.71
N ALA A 22 -2.52 -2.29 -24.35
CA ALA A 22 -2.51 -1.84 -25.74
C ALA A 22 -2.13 -0.35 -25.91
N GLN A 23 -2.08 0.42 -24.82
CA GLN A 23 -1.88 1.86 -24.89
C GLN A 23 -0.42 2.22 -25.19
N PRO A 24 -0.10 2.90 -26.31
CA PRO A 24 1.29 3.24 -26.67
C PRO A 24 1.89 4.40 -25.85
N ASP A 25 1.03 5.19 -25.21
CA ASP A 25 1.42 6.32 -24.36
C ASP A 25 1.43 5.88 -22.88
N ASP A 26 2.62 5.85 -22.28
CA ASP A 26 2.83 5.36 -20.92
C ASP A 26 1.97 6.12 -19.90
N ARG A 27 1.84 7.44 -20.06
CA ARG A 27 1.03 8.25 -19.14
C ARG A 27 -0.45 7.89 -19.21
N ASN A 28 -0.99 7.71 -20.40
CA ASN A 28 -2.37 7.27 -20.58
C ASN A 28 -2.57 5.83 -20.07
N ALA A 29 -1.58 4.95 -20.26
CA ALA A 29 -1.62 3.58 -19.74
C ALA A 29 -1.68 3.59 -18.21
N ILE A 30 -0.88 4.45 -17.57
CA ILE A 30 -0.90 4.67 -16.13
C ILE A 30 -2.25 5.20 -15.68
N ILE A 31 -2.81 6.22 -16.33
CA ILE A 31 -4.15 6.76 -15.98
C ILE A 31 -5.23 5.67 -16.08
N ALA A 32 -5.18 4.82 -17.10
CA ALA A 32 -6.08 3.68 -17.24
C ALA A 32 -5.87 2.63 -16.13
N PHE A 33 -4.63 2.41 -15.69
CA PHE A 33 -4.30 1.54 -14.56
C PHE A 33 -4.84 2.09 -13.23
N LEU A 34 -4.76 3.42 -13.00
CA LEU A 34 -5.40 4.05 -11.84
C LEU A 34 -6.93 3.80 -11.85
N ALA A 35 -7.56 4.01 -13.01
CA ALA A 35 -9.00 3.75 -13.16
C ALA A 35 -9.35 2.27 -12.95
N PHE A 36 -8.48 1.36 -13.39
CA PHE A 36 -8.63 -0.07 -13.15
C PHE A 36 -8.60 -0.40 -11.65
N GLY A 37 -7.64 0.12 -10.88
CA GLY A 37 -7.57 -0.10 -9.43
C GLY A 37 -8.79 0.45 -8.68
N LEU A 38 -9.27 1.65 -9.07
CA LEU A 38 -10.51 2.21 -8.51
C LEU A 38 -11.72 1.32 -8.79
N LEU A 39 -11.83 0.80 -10.02
CA LEU A 39 -12.91 -0.09 -10.42
C LEU A 39 -12.80 -1.46 -9.74
N LEU A 40 -11.58 -1.97 -9.55
CA LEU A 40 -11.32 -3.23 -8.85
C LEU A 40 -11.71 -3.12 -7.37
N GLY A 41 -11.52 -1.95 -6.75
CA GLY A 41 -12.06 -1.64 -5.43
C GLY A 41 -13.57 -1.88 -5.34
N LEU A 42 -14.35 -1.48 -6.35
CA LEU A 42 -15.79 -1.79 -6.40
C LEU A 42 -16.06 -3.30 -6.51
N GLY A 43 -15.19 -4.04 -7.21
CA GLY A 43 -15.24 -5.50 -7.27
C GLY A 43 -15.11 -6.14 -5.90
N TRP A 44 -14.13 -5.68 -5.11
CA TRP A 44 -13.96 -6.14 -3.73
C TRP A 44 -15.15 -5.81 -2.83
N VAL A 45 -15.76 -4.63 -2.98
CA VAL A 45 -17.01 -4.30 -2.26
C VAL A 45 -18.15 -5.24 -2.64
N ARG A 46 -18.29 -5.56 -3.94
CA ARG A 46 -19.30 -6.52 -4.42
C ARG A 46 -19.06 -7.93 -3.89
N LEU A 47 -17.81 -8.30 -3.61
CA LEU A 47 -17.41 -9.54 -2.96
C LEU A 47 -17.44 -9.48 -1.42
N ALA A 48 -18.05 -8.44 -0.83
CA ALA A 48 -18.13 -8.23 0.62
C ALA A 48 -16.76 -8.17 1.33
N ALA A 49 -15.74 -7.63 0.65
CA ALA A 49 -14.39 -7.45 1.17
C ALA A 49 -14.00 -5.95 1.23
N PRO A 50 -14.65 -5.14 2.10
CA PRO A 50 -14.43 -3.70 2.17
C PRO A 50 -13.01 -3.30 2.60
N ASP A 51 -12.38 -4.03 3.53
CA ASP A 51 -10.99 -3.76 3.94
C ASP A 51 -10.00 -3.94 2.77
N VAL A 52 -10.23 -4.96 1.94
CA VAL A 52 -9.46 -5.21 0.71
C VAL A 52 -9.75 -4.12 -0.32
N ALA A 53 -11.01 -3.72 -0.49
CA ALA A 53 -11.40 -2.64 -1.41
C ALA A 53 -10.69 -1.32 -1.07
N LEU A 54 -10.69 -0.94 0.21
CA LEU A 54 -10.01 0.28 0.68
C LEU A 54 -8.51 0.21 0.41
N THR A 55 -7.89 -0.96 0.61
CA THR A 55 -6.46 -1.18 0.37
C THR A 55 -6.12 -1.12 -1.12
N GLU A 56 -6.95 -1.73 -1.97
CA GLU A 56 -6.81 -1.68 -3.44
C GLU A 56 -6.89 -0.24 -3.96
N ILE A 57 -7.89 0.53 -3.51
CA ILE A 57 -8.05 1.93 -3.91
C ILE A 57 -6.84 2.76 -3.46
N ALA A 58 -6.41 2.58 -2.22
CA ALA A 58 -5.32 3.36 -1.63
C ALA A 58 -3.95 3.01 -2.27
N ILE A 59 -3.61 1.73 -2.36
CA ILE A 59 -2.29 1.26 -2.78
C ILE A 59 -2.23 0.97 -4.28
N GLY A 60 -3.17 0.16 -4.79
CA GLY A 60 -3.22 -0.23 -6.20
C GLY A 60 -3.50 0.98 -7.10
N GLY A 61 -4.61 1.67 -6.84
CA GLY A 61 -4.96 2.91 -7.55
C GLY A 61 -4.06 4.09 -7.16
N GLY A 62 -3.98 4.43 -5.87
CA GLY A 62 -3.31 5.64 -5.40
C GLY A 62 -1.78 5.59 -5.43
N ALA A 63 -1.18 4.85 -4.50
CA ALA A 63 0.27 4.86 -4.26
C ALA A 63 1.08 4.33 -5.45
N THR A 64 0.66 3.22 -6.05
CA THR A 64 1.31 2.64 -7.24
C THR A 64 1.13 3.56 -8.45
N GLY A 65 -0.06 4.16 -8.60
CA GLY A 65 -0.32 5.12 -9.66
C GLY A 65 0.63 6.33 -9.64
N ILE A 66 0.85 6.92 -8.45
CA ILE A 66 1.78 8.05 -8.34
C ILE A 66 3.25 7.63 -8.54
N LEU A 67 3.64 6.44 -8.09
CA LEU A 67 4.97 5.88 -8.38
C LEU A 67 5.22 5.75 -9.88
N LEU A 68 4.25 5.20 -10.61
CA LEU A 68 4.34 5.05 -12.06
C LEU A 68 4.36 6.40 -12.78
N LEU A 69 3.53 7.36 -12.37
CA LEU A 69 3.55 8.71 -12.94
C LEU A 69 4.90 9.42 -12.70
N ARG A 70 5.50 9.22 -11.53
CA ARG A 70 6.84 9.75 -11.24
C ARG A 70 7.92 9.08 -12.08
N ALA A 71 7.84 7.76 -12.24
CA ALA A 71 8.75 7.03 -13.11
C ALA A 71 8.65 7.50 -14.56
N GLU A 72 7.43 7.65 -15.09
CA GLU A 72 7.17 8.21 -16.43
C GLU A 72 7.76 9.61 -16.56
N ALA A 73 7.49 10.51 -15.61
CA ALA A 73 8.02 11.87 -15.65
C ALA A 73 9.56 11.93 -15.61
N ALA A 74 10.21 11.00 -14.91
CA ALA A 74 11.68 10.90 -14.84
C ALA A 74 12.31 10.30 -16.11
N LEU A 75 11.58 9.43 -16.81
CA LEU A 75 12.01 8.81 -18.06
C LEU A 75 11.64 9.64 -19.29
N ARG A 76 10.66 10.55 -19.17
CA ARG A 76 10.16 11.37 -20.27
C ARG A 76 11.28 12.15 -20.95
N GLY A 77 11.40 11.97 -22.27
CA GLY A 77 12.42 12.64 -23.08
C GLY A 77 13.81 11.98 -23.05
N ARG A 78 14.03 10.96 -22.21
CA ARG A 78 15.13 10.01 -22.41
C ARG A 78 14.70 9.11 -23.57
N GLY A 79 15.38 9.19 -24.70
CA GLY A 79 14.99 8.48 -25.93
C GLY A 79 14.67 7.01 -25.66
N LYS A 80 13.70 6.44 -26.39
CA LYS A 80 13.34 5.03 -26.25
C LYS A 80 14.55 4.18 -26.62
N HIS A 81 15.14 3.52 -25.63
CA HIS A 81 16.12 2.46 -25.89
C HIS A 81 15.32 1.23 -26.33
N GLU A 82 14.94 1.18 -27.61
CA GLU A 82 14.31 -0.01 -28.17
C GLU A 82 15.38 -1.10 -28.33
N GLU A 83 15.50 -1.95 -27.33
CA GLU A 83 16.04 -3.29 -27.60
C GLU A 83 15.13 -3.97 -28.61
N ALA A 84 15.73 -4.54 -29.67
CA ALA A 84 15.00 -5.19 -30.74
C ALA A 84 14.26 -6.42 -30.22
N THR A 85 13.01 -6.23 -29.79
CA THR A 85 12.14 -7.33 -29.35
C THR A 85 11.62 -8.07 -30.57
N THR A 86 11.96 -9.36 -30.68
CA THR A 86 11.48 -10.18 -31.79
C THR A 86 9.99 -10.48 -31.64
N PRO A 87 9.22 -10.58 -32.75
CA PRO A 87 7.82 -11.01 -32.71
C PRO A 87 7.65 -12.37 -32.00
N ALA A 88 8.61 -13.27 -32.19
CA ALA A 88 8.65 -14.56 -31.50
C ALA A 88 8.80 -14.41 -29.97
N GLY A 89 9.66 -13.49 -29.50
CA GLY A 89 9.82 -13.20 -28.08
C GLY A 89 8.53 -12.63 -27.45
N LYS A 90 7.88 -11.69 -28.14
CA LYS A 90 6.57 -11.15 -27.70
C LYS A 90 5.50 -12.23 -27.62
N LEU A 91 5.43 -13.10 -28.63
CA LEU A 91 4.49 -14.22 -28.64
C LEU A 91 4.80 -15.22 -27.52
N ALA A 92 6.07 -15.52 -27.25
CA ALA A 92 6.47 -16.41 -26.16
C ALA A 92 6.06 -15.86 -24.79
N VAL A 93 6.29 -14.57 -24.53
CA VAL A 93 5.84 -13.90 -23.29
C VAL A 93 4.32 -13.89 -23.20
N ALA A 94 3.61 -13.55 -24.28
CA ALA A 94 2.14 -13.56 -24.31
C ALA A 94 1.57 -14.95 -24.05
N ALA A 95 2.15 -15.99 -24.67
CA ALA A 95 1.77 -17.38 -24.44
C ALA A 95 2.06 -17.82 -23.00
N GLY A 96 3.18 -17.40 -22.43
CA GLY A 96 3.51 -17.64 -21.02
C GLY A 96 2.50 -17.00 -20.07
N CYS A 97 2.17 -15.72 -20.27
CA CYS A 97 1.14 -15.02 -19.49
C CYS A 97 -0.24 -15.68 -19.65
N ALA A 98 -0.61 -16.09 -20.85
CA ALA A 98 -1.87 -16.79 -21.12
C ALA A 98 -1.91 -18.15 -20.43
N ALA A 99 -0.82 -18.92 -20.46
CA ALA A 99 -0.72 -20.20 -19.79
C ALA A 99 -0.82 -20.07 -18.27
N ILE A 100 -0.14 -19.08 -17.67
CA ILE A 100 -0.25 -18.77 -16.24
C ILE A 100 -1.68 -18.38 -15.90
N SER A 101 -2.30 -17.49 -16.69
CA SER A 101 -3.67 -17.03 -16.47
C SER A 101 -4.68 -18.18 -16.58
N ALA A 102 -4.53 -19.05 -17.58
CA ALA A 102 -5.37 -20.23 -17.75
C ALA A 102 -5.16 -21.24 -16.62
N GLY A 103 -3.92 -21.43 -16.16
CA GLY A 103 -3.60 -22.28 -15.01
C GLY A 103 -4.23 -21.77 -13.71
N LEU A 104 -4.16 -20.46 -13.45
CA LEU A 104 -4.83 -19.82 -12.31
C LEU A 104 -6.35 -19.93 -12.41
N ALA A 105 -6.93 -19.66 -13.59
CA ALA A 105 -8.36 -19.82 -13.81
C ALA A 105 -8.80 -21.28 -13.60
N PHE A 106 -8.05 -22.25 -14.12
CA PHE A 106 -8.31 -23.67 -13.89
C PHE A 106 -8.25 -24.03 -12.41
N ALA A 107 -7.21 -23.57 -11.69
CA ALA A 107 -7.09 -23.79 -10.25
C ALA A 107 -8.32 -23.22 -9.50
N VAL A 108 -8.70 -21.96 -9.79
CA VAL A 108 -9.88 -21.30 -9.20
C VAL A 108 -11.18 -22.08 -9.49
N LEU A 109 -11.37 -22.51 -10.74
CA LEU A 109 -12.60 -23.21 -11.17
C LEU A 109 -12.67 -24.66 -10.70
N THR A 110 -11.55 -25.27 -10.31
CA THR A 110 -11.47 -26.65 -9.82
C THR A 110 -11.33 -26.76 -8.30
N PHE A 111 -11.35 -25.63 -7.59
CA PHE A 111 -11.36 -25.64 -6.12
C PHE A 111 -12.54 -26.45 -5.58
N ALA A 112 -12.26 -27.20 -4.51
CA ALA A 112 -13.30 -27.92 -3.78
C ALA A 112 -14.43 -26.98 -3.36
N SER A 113 -15.67 -27.43 -3.50
CA SER A 113 -16.87 -26.68 -3.12
C SER A 113 -17.68 -27.49 -2.10
N PRO A 114 -17.78 -27.04 -0.83
CA PRO A 114 -17.19 -25.81 -0.29
C PRO A 114 -15.66 -25.94 -0.09
N ALA A 115 -14.95 -24.82 -0.24
CA ALA A 115 -13.51 -24.79 -0.01
C ALA A 115 -13.20 -24.95 1.49
N PRO A 116 -12.13 -25.69 1.87
CA PRO A 116 -11.68 -25.74 3.26
C PRO A 116 -11.36 -24.33 3.77
N THR A 117 -11.95 -23.94 4.91
CA THR A 117 -11.79 -22.59 5.46
C THR A 117 -11.83 -22.59 6.99
N LEU A 118 -11.02 -21.71 7.59
CA LEU A 118 -11.04 -21.40 9.02
C LEU A 118 -11.88 -20.16 9.35
N ALA A 119 -12.50 -19.53 8.34
CA ALA A 119 -13.25 -18.28 8.53
C ALA A 119 -14.39 -18.42 9.57
N PRO A 120 -15.20 -19.51 9.59
CA PRO A 120 -16.23 -19.68 10.62
C PRO A 120 -15.62 -19.72 12.04
N ALA A 121 -14.57 -20.52 12.24
CA ALA A 121 -13.91 -20.62 13.54
C ALA A 121 -13.27 -19.29 13.99
N ALA A 122 -12.66 -18.55 13.07
CA ALA A 122 -12.11 -17.23 13.34
C ALA A 122 -13.19 -16.20 13.71
N SER A 123 -14.35 -16.28 13.05
CA SER A 123 -15.51 -15.43 13.31
C SER A 123 -16.15 -15.74 14.66
N GLU A 124 -16.28 -17.02 15.03
CA GLU A 124 -16.78 -17.44 16.34
C GLU A 124 -15.85 -17.01 17.48
N ALA A 125 -14.53 -17.09 17.26
CA ALA A 125 -13.52 -16.69 18.24
C ALA A 125 -13.31 -15.17 18.33
N LEU A 126 -13.92 -14.36 17.45
CA LEU A 126 -13.69 -12.91 17.38
C LEU A 126 -13.87 -12.21 18.73
N GLY A 127 -14.92 -12.57 19.47
CA GLY A 127 -15.21 -11.98 20.77
C GLY A 127 -14.07 -12.09 21.79
N ALA A 128 -13.24 -13.13 21.70
CA ALA A 128 -12.10 -13.32 22.60
C ALA A 128 -10.98 -12.29 22.37
N THR A 129 -10.90 -11.69 21.17
CA THR A 129 -9.92 -10.64 20.86
C THR A 129 -10.36 -9.25 21.34
N GLY A 130 -11.66 -9.09 21.60
CA GLY A 130 -12.29 -7.79 21.89
C GLY A 130 -12.45 -6.86 20.68
N LEU A 131 -12.03 -7.28 19.48
CA LEU A 131 -12.18 -6.53 18.23
C LEU A 131 -13.58 -6.73 17.63
N GLY A 132 -14.09 -5.70 16.96
CA GLY A 132 -15.30 -5.81 16.12
C GLY A 132 -15.01 -6.16 14.66
N ASN A 133 -13.81 -5.86 14.15
CA ASN A 133 -13.43 -6.17 12.77
C ASN A 133 -12.77 -7.56 12.67
N PRO A 134 -13.39 -8.53 11.96
CA PRO A 134 -12.82 -9.88 11.79
C PRO A 134 -11.53 -9.88 10.95
N VAL A 135 -11.37 -8.96 10.01
CA VAL A 135 -10.15 -8.87 9.17
C VAL A 135 -8.97 -8.43 10.03
N THR A 136 -9.15 -7.40 10.85
CA THR A 136 -8.13 -6.94 11.81
C THR A 136 -7.75 -8.03 12.80
N ALA A 137 -8.73 -8.81 13.30
CA ALA A 137 -8.45 -9.95 14.17
C ALA A 137 -7.61 -11.03 13.46
N VAL A 138 -7.92 -11.35 12.19
CA VAL A 138 -7.07 -12.26 11.41
C VAL A 138 -5.67 -11.70 11.25
N LEU A 139 -5.53 -10.43 10.88
CA LEU A 139 -4.23 -9.82 10.59
C LEU A 139 -3.36 -9.62 11.83
N LEU A 140 -3.93 -9.36 13.00
CA LEU A 140 -3.18 -8.95 14.19
C LEU A 140 -3.32 -9.88 15.40
N ALA A 141 -4.27 -10.82 15.40
CA ALA A 141 -4.39 -11.84 16.45
C ALA A 141 -4.06 -13.25 15.94
N TYR A 142 -4.61 -13.67 14.80
CA TYR A 142 -4.43 -15.05 14.34
C TYR A 142 -3.23 -15.24 13.41
N ARG A 143 -2.95 -14.24 12.56
CA ARG A 143 -1.87 -14.25 11.57
C ARG A 143 -0.97 -13.02 11.70
N ALA A 144 -0.74 -12.60 12.95
CA ALA A 144 0.08 -11.44 13.30
C ALA A 144 1.49 -11.47 12.71
N LEU A 145 2.06 -12.66 12.50
CA LEU A 145 3.37 -12.83 11.87
C LEU A 145 3.38 -12.32 10.42
N ASP A 146 2.31 -12.56 9.67
CA ASP A 146 2.21 -12.15 8.27
C ASP A 146 2.22 -10.62 8.18
N THR A 147 1.43 -9.96 9.04
CA THR A 147 1.41 -8.50 9.12
C THR A 147 2.74 -7.94 9.59
N LEU A 148 3.42 -8.57 10.56
CA LEU A 148 4.75 -8.14 11.00
C LEU A 148 5.76 -8.18 9.85
N LEU A 149 5.85 -9.33 9.16
CA LEU A 149 6.77 -9.53 8.05
C LEU A 149 6.46 -8.63 6.86
N GLU A 150 5.19 -8.33 6.61
CA GLU A 150 4.78 -7.35 5.60
C GLU A 150 5.43 -5.98 5.85
N LYS A 151 5.45 -5.50 7.10
CA LYS A 151 6.10 -4.21 7.44
C LYS A 151 7.62 -4.27 7.25
N VAL A 152 8.22 -5.41 7.57
CA VAL A 152 9.65 -5.64 7.29
C VAL A 152 9.91 -5.57 5.78
N VAL A 153 9.08 -6.22 4.95
CA VAL A 153 9.20 -6.17 3.49
C VAL A 153 9.06 -4.74 2.96
N VAL A 154 8.12 -3.94 3.47
CA VAL A 154 7.97 -2.52 3.08
C VAL A 154 9.22 -1.71 3.44
N LEU A 155 9.80 -1.94 4.61
CA LEU A 155 11.07 -1.29 5.00
C LEU A 155 12.24 -1.72 4.11
N LEU A 156 12.34 -3.01 3.77
CA LEU A 156 13.36 -3.51 2.86
C LEU A 156 13.20 -2.93 1.45
N ALA A 157 11.97 -2.80 0.97
CA ALA A 157 11.69 -2.13 -0.31
C ALA A 157 12.15 -0.66 -0.28
N LEU A 158 11.90 0.07 0.82
CA LEU A 158 12.37 1.43 1.00
C LEU A 158 13.91 1.51 0.99
N VAL A 159 14.59 0.61 1.72
CA VAL A 159 16.05 0.50 1.70
C VAL A 159 16.57 0.22 0.28
N GLY A 160 15.88 -0.65 -0.48
CA GLY A 160 16.19 -0.92 -1.88
C GLY A 160 16.02 0.29 -2.80
N VAL A 161 15.06 1.17 -2.52
CA VAL A 161 14.94 2.45 -3.25
C VAL A 161 16.05 3.41 -2.85
N TRP A 162 16.35 3.52 -1.55
CA TRP A 162 17.40 4.42 -1.06
C TRP A 162 18.81 4.00 -1.47
N SER A 163 19.07 2.70 -1.67
CA SER A 163 20.34 2.17 -2.19
C SER A 163 20.69 2.66 -3.60
N LEU A 164 19.71 3.23 -4.33
CA LEU A 164 19.93 3.86 -5.63
C LEU A 164 20.47 5.29 -5.52
N ALA A 165 20.60 5.85 -4.31
CA ALA A 165 21.19 7.17 -4.11
C ALA A 165 22.69 7.15 -4.43
N PRO A 166 23.23 8.17 -5.12
CA PRO A 166 24.67 8.32 -5.28
C PRO A 166 25.37 8.45 -3.92
N ASP A 167 26.61 7.95 -3.79
CA ASP A 167 27.38 7.95 -2.54
C ASP A 167 27.42 9.33 -1.85
N GLY A 168 27.62 10.40 -2.62
CA GLY A 168 27.68 11.77 -2.09
C GLY A 168 26.33 12.34 -1.62
N ALA A 169 25.22 11.71 -1.97
CA ALA A 169 23.87 12.07 -1.54
C ALA A 169 23.33 11.15 -0.44
N TRP A 170 24.04 10.08 -0.09
CA TRP A 170 23.59 9.12 0.93
C TRP A 170 23.26 9.82 2.25
N GLY A 171 22.11 9.50 2.81
CA GLY A 171 21.62 10.11 4.04
C GLY A 171 20.99 11.51 3.88
N GLY A 172 21.09 12.14 2.70
CA GLY A 172 20.45 13.42 2.44
C GLY A 172 19.00 13.30 1.95
N ALA A 173 18.47 14.35 1.34
CA ALA A 173 17.05 14.46 0.99
C ALA A 173 16.74 14.02 -0.47
N PRO A 174 15.59 13.37 -0.70
CA PRO A 174 15.07 13.14 -2.05
C PRO A 174 14.72 14.42 -2.79
N GLU A 175 14.67 14.35 -4.11
CA GLU A 175 14.18 15.44 -4.96
C GLU A 175 12.74 15.17 -5.41
N VAL A 176 11.78 15.78 -4.71
CA VAL A 176 10.33 15.64 -4.97
C VAL A 176 9.74 16.88 -5.67
N ARG A 177 10.47 18.00 -5.67
CA ARG A 177 9.96 19.30 -6.10
C ARG A 177 9.84 19.40 -7.63
N SER A 178 8.68 19.84 -8.11
CA SER A 178 8.50 20.31 -9.48
C SER A 178 9.19 21.67 -9.71
N ALA A 179 9.78 21.88 -10.89
CA ALA A 179 10.40 23.14 -11.28
C ALA A 179 9.42 24.33 -11.21
N THR A 180 8.13 24.08 -11.46
CA THR A 180 7.03 25.03 -11.27
C THR A 180 5.89 24.36 -10.51
N VAL A 181 5.41 25.02 -9.46
CA VAL A 181 4.27 24.54 -8.65
C VAL A 181 3.05 25.38 -9.04
N PRO A 182 2.00 24.79 -9.63
CA PRO A 182 0.76 25.50 -9.93
C PRO A 182 0.08 26.00 -8.65
N GLU A 183 -0.49 27.20 -8.67
CA GLU A 183 -1.23 27.74 -7.51
C GLU A 183 -2.34 26.82 -6.99
N PRO A 184 -3.13 26.13 -7.85
CA PRO A 184 -4.15 25.20 -7.35
C PRO A 184 -3.55 24.05 -6.52
N LEU A 185 -2.36 23.56 -6.89
CA LEU A 185 -1.68 22.50 -6.14
C LEU A 185 -1.23 23.02 -4.76
N ALA A 186 -0.67 24.22 -4.71
CA ALA A 186 -0.27 24.86 -3.45
C ALA A 186 -1.47 25.14 -2.53
N TRP A 187 -2.62 25.53 -3.11
CA TRP A 187 -3.86 25.74 -2.37
C TRP A 187 -4.38 24.42 -1.76
N LEU A 188 -4.47 23.36 -2.57
CA LEU A 188 -4.88 22.03 -2.09
C LEU A 188 -3.94 21.50 -1.00
N ALA A 189 -2.63 21.71 -1.17
CA ALA A 189 -1.63 21.28 -0.21
C ALA A 189 -1.65 22.03 1.13
N ARG A 190 -2.32 23.17 1.21
CA ARG A 190 -2.55 23.88 2.49
C ARG A 190 -3.85 23.45 3.17
N ILE A 191 -4.84 23.03 2.38
CA ILE A 191 -6.20 22.78 2.87
C ILE A 191 -6.44 21.31 3.17
N LEU A 192 -6.01 20.39 2.30
CA LEU A 192 -6.31 18.97 2.45
C LEU A 192 -5.60 18.28 3.63
N PRO A 193 -4.32 18.59 3.98
CA PRO A 193 -3.63 17.86 5.05
C PRO A 193 -4.37 17.75 6.39
N PRO A 194 -4.97 18.81 6.97
CA PRO A 194 -5.71 18.66 8.22
C PRO A 194 -6.89 17.67 8.09
N PHE A 195 -7.63 17.69 6.98
CA PHE A 195 -8.70 16.72 6.73
C PHE A 195 -8.17 15.31 6.53
N GLY A 196 -7.11 15.15 5.73
CA GLY A 196 -6.50 13.86 5.50
C GLY A 196 -5.90 13.25 6.77
N VAL A 197 -5.36 14.07 7.69
CA VAL A 197 -4.92 13.63 9.02
C VAL A 197 -6.10 13.12 9.84
N VAL A 198 -7.20 13.87 9.90
CA VAL A 198 -8.42 13.43 10.61
C VAL A 198 -8.97 12.14 10.02
N ILE A 199 -9.04 12.03 8.70
CA ILE A 199 -9.50 10.83 7.99
C ILE A 199 -8.56 9.65 8.27
N GLY A 200 -7.24 9.83 8.18
CA GLY A 200 -6.27 8.79 8.49
C GLY A 200 -6.36 8.31 9.94
N VAL A 201 -6.50 9.24 10.89
CA VAL A 201 -6.71 8.92 12.31
C VAL A 201 -8.00 8.14 12.51
N TYR A 202 -9.10 8.57 11.89
CA TYR A 202 -10.36 7.87 11.95
C TYR A 202 -10.27 6.45 11.34
N MET A 203 -9.60 6.30 10.19
CA MET A 203 -9.49 5.02 9.48
C MET A 203 -8.72 3.96 10.26
N PHE A 204 -7.62 4.33 10.95
CA PHE A 204 -6.95 3.35 11.81
C PHE A 204 -7.80 3.06 13.06
N TRP A 205 -8.40 4.09 13.66
CA TRP A 205 -9.16 3.94 14.90
C TRP A 205 -10.38 3.04 14.71
N VAL A 206 -11.15 3.30 13.65
CA VAL A 206 -12.33 2.50 13.31
C VAL A 206 -11.93 1.08 12.86
N GLY A 207 -10.70 0.89 12.37
CA GLY A 207 -10.17 -0.40 11.91
C GLY A 207 -10.24 -1.52 12.95
N ALA A 208 -10.24 -1.19 14.24
CA ALA A 208 -10.42 -2.17 15.31
C ALA A 208 -11.83 -2.78 15.35
N ASP A 209 -12.84 -2.07 14.84
CA ASP A 209 -14.25 -2.42 15.00
C ASP A 209 -15.03 -2.52 13.67
N ALA A 210 -14.56 -1.86 12.60
CA ALA A 210 -15.19 -1.84 11.28
C ALA A 210 -14.12 -1.74 10.16
N PRO A 211 -14.52 -1.79 8.87
CA PRO A 211 -13.57 -1.74 7.77
C PRO A 211 -12.67 -0.51 7.79
N GLY A 212 -11.36 -0.74 7.69
CA GLY A 212 -10.35 0.29 7.84
C GLY A 212 -8.98 -0.33 8.11
N GLY A 213 -8.18 0.34 8.94
CA GLY A 213 -6.91 -0.19 9.42
C GLY A 213 -5.68 0.59 8.99
N THR A 214 -4.55 0.01 9.37
CA THR A 214 -3.23 0.65 9.35
C THR A 214 -2.75 1.05 7.94
N PHE A 215 -2.93 0.19 6.92
CA PHE A 215 -2.38 0.46 5.59
C PHE A 215 -3.10 1.59 4.87
N GLN A 216 -4.43 1.58 4.90
CA GLN A 216 -5.19 2.59 4.18
C GLN A 216 -5.07 3.94 4.90
N ALA A 217 -5.09 3.95 6.23
CA ALA A 217 -4.77 5.13 7.03
C ALA A 217 -3.37 5.69 6.72
N GLY A 218 -2.35 4.83 6.74
CA GLY A 218 -0.98 5.22 6.42
C GLY A 218 -0.84 5.79 5.00
N THR A 219 -1.57 5.23 4.03
CA THR A 219 -1.57 5.72 2.64
C THR A 219 -2.20 7.11 2.52
N VAL A 220 -3.30 7.38 3.22
CA VAL A 220 -3.91 8.73 3.25
C VAL A 220 -2.94 9.74 3.86
N LEU A 221 -2.30 9.40 4.98
CA LEU A 221 -1.30 10.26 5.60
C LEU A 221 -0.07 10.48 4.69
N ALA A 222 0.41 9.43 4.02
CA ALA A 222 1.48 9.52 3.05
C ALA A 222 1.12 10.45 1.90
N ALA A 223 -0.11 10.36 1.37
CA ALA A 223 -0.60 11.23 0.30
C ALA A 223 -0.63 12.70 0.75
N MET A 224 -1.07 12.99 1.97
CA MET A 224 -1.04 14.36 2.50
C MET A 224 0.39 14.88 2.65
N TRP A 225 1.31 14.04 3.14
CA TRP A 225 2.70 14.44 3.29
C TRP A 225 3.37 14.67 1.94
N LEU A 226 3.15 13.78 0.97
CA LEU A 226 3.59 13.92 -0.42
C LEU A 226 3.04 15.19 -1.06
N LEU A 227 1.75 15.49 -0.86
CA LEU A 227 1.13 16.69 -1.40
C LEU A 227 1.83 17.97 -0.92
N VAL A 228 2.15 18.05 0.38
CA VAL A 228 2.91 19.16 0.96
C VAL A 228 4.33 19.24 0.40
N MET A 229 5.00 18.10 0.22
CA MET A 229 6.35 18.03 -0.36
C MET A 229 6.37 18.46 -1.83
N MET A 230 5.44 17.95 -2.64
CA MET A 230 5.32 18.24 -4.06
C MET A 230 4.92 19.69 -4.33
N ALA A 231 4.10 20.28 -3.45
CA ALA A 231 3.75 21.69 -3.49
C ALA A 231 4.90 22.62 -3.03
N GLY A 232 6.02 22.07 -2.55
CA GLY A 232 7.17 22.85 -2.09
C GLY A 232 6.89 23.65 -0.80
N ILE A 233 5.83 23.31 -0.06
CA ILE A 233 5.48 23.98 1.20
C ILE A 233 6.41 23.52 2.32
N HIS A 234 6.75 22.23 2.36
CA HIS A 234 7.74 21.67 3.27
C HIS A 234 8.72 20.81 2.48
N PRO A 235 10.04 20.95 2.65
CA PRO A 235 11.01 20.12 1.96
C PRO A 235 10.92 18.66 2.44
N PRO A 236 11.28 17.68 1.59
CA PRO A 236 11.47 16.32 2.05
C PRO A 236 12.60 16.27 3.10
N PRO A 237 12.47 15.45 4.16
CA PRO A 237 13.50 15.31 5.17
C PRO A 237 14.71 14.55 4.61
N ASP A 238 15.86 14.79 5.24
CA ASP A 238 17.04 13.92 5.06
C ASP A 238 16.71 12.48 5.48
N THR A 239 17.14 11.53 4.65
CA THR A 239 16.90 10.10 4.87
C THR A 239 17.58 9.57 6.13
N ALA A 240 18.70 10.20 6.54
CA ALA A 240 19.38 9.89 7.80
C ALA A 240 18.80 10.60 9.03
N ARG A 241 17.75 11.42 8.89
CA ARG A 241 17.18 12.18 10.02
C ARG A 241 16.64 11.22 11.10
N PRO A 242 17.07 11.32 12.37
CA PRO A 242 16.66 10.39 13.43
C PRO A 242 15.14 10.28 13.62
N LEU A 243 14.43 11.41 13.49
CA LEU A 243 12.96 11.41 13.57
C LEU A 243 12.30 10.60 12.46
N LEU A 244 12.85 10.65 11.24
CA LEU A 244 12.34 9.85 10.13
C LEU A 244 12.61 8.36 10.36
N LEU A 245 13.83 8.02 10.78
CA LEU A 245 14.20 6.64 11.08
C LEU A 245 13.32 6.08 12.22
N PHE A 246 13.08 6.87 13.27
CA PHE A 246 12.16 6.51 14.34
C PHE A 246 10.73 6.31 13.82
N ALA A 247 10.23 7.19 12.95
CA ALA A 247 8.91 7.01 12.35
C ALA A 247 8.83 5.71 11.54
N LEU A 248 9.86 5.39 10.75
CA LEU A 248 9.94 4.19 9.91
C LEU A 248 10.03 2.90 10.74
N THR A 249 10.90 2.86 11.75
CA THR A 249 11.19 1.62 12.49
C THR A 249 10.36 1.48 13.76
N GLY A 250 9.78 2.56 14.27
CA GLY A 250 9.08 2.59 15.56
C GLY A 250 7.89 1.65 15.63
N GLY A 251 7.04 1.62 14.60
CA GLY A 251 5.90 0.70 14.53
C GLY A 251 6.34 -0.77 14.49
N PRO A 252 7.19 -1.20 13.54
CA PRO A 252 7.70 -2.57 13.49
C PRO A 252 8.46 -2.98 14.75
N ALA A 253 9.26 -2.07 15.34
CA ALA A 253 9.96 -2.33 16.60
C ALA A 253 8.99 -2.50 17.78
N LEU A 254 7.95 -1.66 17.89
CA LEU A 254 6.92 -1.81 18.91
C LEU A 254 6.15 -3.13 18.74
N PHE A 255 5.80 -3.48 17.49
CA PHE A 255 5.14 -4.74 17.19
C PHE A 255 6.02 -5.92 17.62
N LEU A 256 7.29 -5.92 17.25
CA LEU A 256 8.23 -6.96 17.66
C LEU A 256 8.41 -7.02 19.19
N ALA A 257 8.47 -5.87 19.86
CA ALA A 257 8.57 -5.81 21.31
C ALA A 257 7.34 -6.43 22.00
N ILE A 258 6.13 -6.08 21.55
CA ILE A 258 4.88 -6.66 22.06
C ILE A 258 4.84 -8.17 21.75
N ALA A 259 5.30 -8.58 20.58
CA ALA A 259 5.39 -9.99 20.21
C ALA A 259 6.26 -10.79 21.18
N PHE A 260 7.42 -10.26 21.58
CA PHE A 260 8.30 -10.91 22.56
C PHE A 260 7.77 -10.81 24.00
N LEU A 261 7.07 -9.74 24.36
CA LEU A 261 6.39 -9.62 25.66
C LEU A 261 5.37 -10.74 25.87
N GLY A 262 4.79 -11.29 24.80
CA GLY A 262 3.92 -12.46 24.86
C GLY A 262 4.55 -13.69 25.50
N PHE A 263 5.87 -13.88 25.42
CA PHE A 263 6.56 -14.97 26.15
C PHE A 263 6.56 -14.77 27.67
N ALA A 264 6.59 -13.51 28.13
CA ALA A 264 6.68 -13.20 29.55
C ALA A 264 5.29 -13.11 30.21
N PHE A 265 4.28 -12.67 29.46
CA PHE A 265 2.96 -12.29 30.02
C PHE A 265 1.76 -12.99 29.38
N ALA A 266 1.97 -13.85 28.38
CA ALA A 266 0.91 -14.56 27.68
C ALA A 266 1.35 -16.00 27.32
N ALA A 267 0.75 -16.60 26.28
CA ALA A 267 0.99 -17.99 25.89
C ALA A 267 2.24 -18.19 25.01
N GLY A 268 2.98 -17.14 24.64
CA GLY A 268 4.15 -17.22 23.76
C GLY A 268 4.31 -16.04 22.81
N PHE A 269 5.17 -16.19 21.80
CA PHE A 269 5.39 -15.15 20.78
C PHE A 269 4.07 -14.72 20.12
N LEU A 270 3.86 -13.40 19.98
CA LEU A 270 2.64 -12.79 19.41
C LEU A 270 1.34 -13.10 20.16
N ALA A 271 1.40 -13.76 21.33
CA ALA A 271 0.24 -13.94 22.17
C ALA A 271 -0.02 -12.69 23.02
N TYR A 272 -1.29 -12.34 23.21
CA TYR A 272 -1.70 -11.25 24.08
C TYR A 272 -2.17 -11.79 25.44
N PRO A 273 -1.94 -11.06 26.54
CA PRO A 273 -2.57 -11.38 27.81
C PRO A 273 -4.10 -11.34 27.70
N GLU A 274 -4.78 -12.15 28.50
CA GLU A 274 -6.24 -12.24 28.50
C GLU A 274 -6.88 -10.86 28.77
N GLY A 275 -7.83 -10.47 27.92
CA GLY A 275 -8.51 -9.16 28.00
C GLY A 275 -7.70 -7.95 27.51
N LEU A 276 -6.41 -8.11 27.15
CA LEU A 276 -5.55 -7.01 26.71
C LEU A 276 -5.23 -7.01 25.21
N ALA A 277 -5.78 -7.96 24.44
CA ALA A 277 -5.57 -8.05 23.00
C ALA A 277 -5.88 -6.73 22.27
N LYS A 278 -7.12 -6.21 22.38
CA LYS A 278 -7.52 -4.96 21.70
C LYS A 278 -6.60 -3.76 22.04
N PRO A 279 -6.29 -3.42 23.30
CA PRO A 279 -5.35 -2.34 23.61
C PRO A 279 -3.97 -2.49 22.95
N PHE A 280 -3.37 -3.68 23.00
CA PHE A 280 -2.07 -3.93 22.37
C PHE A 280 -2.15 -3.84 20.85
N ILE A 281 -3.19 -4.41 20.25
CA ILE A 281 -3.44 -4.35 18.80
C ILE A 281 -3.60 -2.89 18.35
N VAL A 282 -4.42 -2.09 19.02
CA VAL A 282 -4.62 -0.67 18.70
C VAL A 282 -3.30 0.12 18.85
N ALA A 283 -2.49 -0.18 19.87
CA ALA A 283 -1.18 0.45 20.04
C ALA A 283 -0.21 0.11 18.89
N ILE A 284 -0.20 -1.16 18.47
CA ILE A 284 0.56 -1.63 17.29
C ILE A 284 0.08 -0.90 16.04
N GLU A 285 -1.23 -0.86 15.78
CA GLU A 285 -1.80 -0.21 14.61
C GLU A 285 -1.49 1.29 14.56
N ALA A 286 -1.60 1.99 15.68
CA ALA A 286 -1.29 3.42 15.75
C ALA A 286 0.17 3.69 15.37
N ALA A 287 1.11 2.92 15.93
CA ALA A 287 2.54 3.07 15.62
C ALA A 287 2.85 2.65 14.17
N LEU A 288 2.28 1.54 13.70
CA LEU A 288 2.43 1.08 12.32
C LEU A 288 1.83 2.06 11.31
N THR A 289 0.76 2.78 11.65
CA THR A 289 0.14 3.75 10.76
C THR A 289 1.13 4.86 10.41
N LEU A 290 1.89 5.34 11.42
CA LEU A 290 2.95 6.32 11.22
C LEU A 290 4.11 5.73 10.40
N SER A 291 4.53 4.49 10.68
CA SER A 291 5.60 3.82 9.93
C SER A 291 5.23 3.58 8.48
N VAL A 292 4.01 3.14 8.19
CA VAL A 292 3.50 2.95 6.83
C VAL A 292 3.40 4.29 6.12
N ALA A 293 2.87 5.33 6.78
CA ALA A 293 2.81 6.67 6.19
C ALA A 293 4.19 7.18 5.79
N ALA A 294 5.17 7.04 6.70
CA ALA A 294 6.54 7.43 6.44
C ALA A 294 7.17 6.61 5.30
N ALA A 295 6.98 5.30 5.32
CA ALA A 295 7.56 4.40 4.33
C ALA A 295 6.99 4.62 2.93
N LEU A 296 5.66 4.71 2.80
CA LEU A 296 5.01 4.94 1.50
C LEU A 296 5.35 6.32 0.94
N ALA A 297 5.34 7.36 1.76
CA ALA A 297 5.72 8.69 1.32
C ALA A 297 7.19 8.74 0.84
N MET A 298 8.11 8.09 1.57
CA MET A 298 9.53 8.08 1.19
C MET A 298 9.85 7.13 0.02
N LEU A 299 9.10 6.03 -0.12
CA LEU A 299 9.14 5.17 -1.32
C LEU A 299 8.77 5.98 -2.56
N VAL A 300 7.67 6.73 -2.47
CA VAL A 300 7.27 7.65 -3.54
C VAL A 300 8.29 8.75 -3.72
N ALA A 301 8.82 9.34 -2.62
CA ALA A 301 9.80 10.42 -2.64
C ALA A 301 11.06 10.06 -3.46
N GLY A 302 11.49 8.80 -3.37
CA GLY A 302 12.63 8.24 -4.08
C GLY A 302 13.94 8.30 -3.29
N PRO A 303 15.07 7.92 -3.91
CA PRO A 303 16.39 8.04 -3.31
C PRO A 303 16.77 9.49 -3.04
N ALA A 304 17.75 9.69 -2.15
CA ALA A 304 18.36 11.00 -1.95
C ALA A 304 19.05 11.50 -3.22
N GLY A 305 18.77 12.73 -3.61
CA GLY A 305 19.45 13.42 -4.72
C GLY A 305 20.37 14.55 -4.26
N LYS A 306 20.33 14.88 -2.96
CA LYS A 306 21.11 15.94 -2.33
C LYS A 306 21.92 15.39 -1.17
N ALA A 307 23.08 15.99 -0.93
CA ALA A 307 23.88 15.71 0.26
C ALA A 307 23.10 16.08 1.54
N PRO A 308 23.39 15.42 2.68
CA PRO A 308 22.79 15.78 3.97
C PRO A 308 23.00 17.25 4.31
N ALA A 309 21.99 17.87 4.93
CA ALA A 309 22.16 19.18 5.53
C ALA A 309 23.15 19.04 6.71
N ARG A 310 24.21 19.86 6.69
CA ARG A 310 25.18 19.93 7.80
C ARG A 310 24.60 20.64 9.01
#